data_AF-A0A7J6CTK0-F1
#
_entry.id   AF-A0A7J6CTK0-F1
#
_cell.length_a   1.000
_cell.length_b   1.000
_cell.length_c   1.000
_cell.angle_alpha   90.00
_cell.angle_beta   90.00
_cell.angle_gamma   90.00
#
_symmetry.space_group_name_H-M   'P 1'
#
loop_
_entity.id
_entity.type
_entity.pdbx_description
1 polymer ?
#
loop_
_entity_poly.entity_id
_entity_poly.type
_entity_poly.pdbx_seq_one_letter_code
_entity_poly.pdbx_strand_id
1 'polypeptide(L)'
;MCGRFASTLVLVLLWCCGSAPGERGPKVSRRAPMTRSCLDLPEEILEQMFGRLSVGVLSAFHHTLQLAPPERHNLTCQSASRLARDKPRTPVNFLSLSPWAYRISHDPARYPRYLPEAYCLCKGCLSGPNGEESERFRSTPVFMPTVILRRTGSCVGGRHSYTESYVSIAVGCTCVPLLEKDRKTQKGKPSVKRVSSKNSSTFRKN
;
A
#
# COMPACT_ATOMS: atom_id res chain seq x y z
N MET A 1 96.18 29.79 -1.59
CA MET A 1 95.04 29.57 -2.51
C MET A 1 94.32 30.92 -2.63
N CYS A 2 94.79 31.87 -3.46
CA CYS A 2 94.45 32.01 -4.90
C CYS A 2 93.02 31.56 -5.17
N GLY A 3 92.04 32.34 -5.61
CA GLY A 3 91.89 33.68 -6.24
C GLY A 3 90.48 33.65 -6.91
N ARG A 4 89.86 34.65 -7.51
CA ARG A 4 89.97 36.11 -7.61
C ARG A 4 88.87 36.51 -8.65
N PHE A 5 88.21 37.66 -8.47
CA PHE A 5 87.53 38.50 -9.49
C PHE A 5 86.27 37.97 -10.22
N ALA A 6 85.11 38.63 -10.21
CA ALA A 6 84.68 40.00 -10.61
C ALA A 6 84.18 40.08 -12.06
N SER A 7 83.11 40.87 -12.23
CA SER A 7 82.77 41.74 -13.38
C SER A 7 81.42 41.48 -14.09
N THR A 8 80.51 42.46 -13.89
CA THR A 8 79.71 43.25 -14.88
C THR A 8 78.87 42.52 -15.95
N LEU A 9 77.54 42.68 -16.01
CA LEU A 9 76.68 43.83 -16.44
C LEU A 9 76.22 43.67 -17.91
N VAL A 10 74.95 44.04 -18.19
CA VAL A 10 74.35 44.39 -19.51
C VAL A 10 73.77 43.20 -20.33
N LEU A 11 72.59 43.17 -20.98
CA LEU A 11 71.61 44.15 -21.50
C LEU A 11 70.19 43.54 -21.59
N VAL A 12 69.21 44.44 -21.55
CA VAL A 12 67.77 44.36 -21.81
C VAL A 12 67.42 43.88 -23.23
N LEU A 13 66.24 43.24 -23.42
CA LEU A 13 65.19 43.52 -24.43
C LEU A 13 64.16 42.35 -24.43
N LEU A 14 62.95 42.51 -23.88
CA LEU A 14 61.72 43.03 -24.50
C LEU A 14 61.18 42.26 -25.73
N TRP A 15 59.96 41.76 -25.51
CA TRP A 15 58.90 41.45 -26.47
C TRP A 15 59.08 40.31 -27.49
N CYS A 16 58.26 39.28 -27.34
CA CYS A 16 57.27 38.96 -28.37
C CYS A 16 55.97 38.47 -27.73
N CYS A 17 54.87 39.07 -28.18
CA CYS A 17 53.48 38.80 -27.83
C CYS A 17 53.07 37.34 -28.13
N GLY A 18 52.13 36.80 -27.36
CA GLY A 18 51.49 35.53 -27.70
C GLY A 18 50.44 35.04 -26.71
N SER A 19 49.26 35.67 -26.73
CA SER A 19 47.93 35.08 -26.47
C SER A 19 47.78 34.01 -25.38
N ALA A 20 47.17 34.41 -24.24
CA ALA A 20 46.44 33.47 -23.39
C ALA A 20 45.14 33.05 -24.09
N PRO A 21 44.81 31.75 -24.09
CA PRO A 21 43.47 31.37 -23.70
C PRO A 21 43.50 30.20 -22.69
N GLY A 22 42.62 30.30 -21.70
CA GLY A 22 42.50 29.35 -20.61
C GLY A 22 42.31 27.90 -21.07
N GLU A 23 43.22 27.05 -20.62
CA GLU A 23 43.07 25.60 -20.59
C GLU A 23 41.84 25.25 -19.76
N ARG A 24 40.77 24.90 -20.48
CA ARG A 24 39.59 24.28 -19.91
C ARG A 24 39.97 22.82 -19.61
N GLY A 25 40.53 22.58 -18.43
CA GLY A 25 40.85 21.24 -17.97
C GLY A 25 39.63 20.30 -18.10
N PRO A 26 39.85 19.00 -18.40
CA PRO A 26 38.76 18.06 -18.61
C PRO A 26 37.89 18.00 -17.34
N LYS A 27 36.66 18.49 -17.46
CA LYS A 27 35.64 18.30 -16.43
C LYS A 27 35.33 16.82 -16.36
N VAL A 28 36.01 16.11 -15.45
CA VAL A 28 35.57 14.79 -15.00
C VAL A 28 34.19 14.99 -14.39
N SER A 29 33.16 14.72 -15.19
CA SER A 29 31.80 14.61 -14.72
C SER A 29 31.77 13.44 -13.73
N ARG A 30 31.81 13.76 -12.44
CA ARG A 30 31.46 12.81 -11.39
C ARG A 30 30.00 12.48 -11.58
N ARG A 31 29.70 11.46 -12.40
CA ARG A 31 28.40 10.79 -12.36
C ARG A 31 28.23 10.31 -10.93
N ALA A 32 27.21 10.84 -10.26
CA ALA A 32 26.80 10.33 -8.96
C ALA A 32 26.64 8.80 -9.06
N PRO A 33 27.08 8.03 -8.06
CA PRO A 33 26.86 6.59 -8.08
C PRO A 33 25.35 6.37 -8.13
N MET A 34 24.86 5.92 -9.30
CA MET A 34 23.52 5.39 -9.43
C MET A 34 23.46 4.19 -8.50
N THR A 35 22.93 4.37 -7.29
CA THR A 35 22.52 3.27 -6.43
C THR A 35 21.42 2.54 -7.21
N ARG A 36 21.80 1.50 -7.96
CA ARG A 36 20.84 0.66 -8.65
C ARG A 36 19.85 0.14 -7.60
N SER A 37 18.58 0.50 -7.77
CA SER A 37 17.52 -0.06 -6.95
C SER A 37 17.48 -1.57 -7.16
N CYS A 38 17.25 -2.29 -6.08
CA CYS A 38 17.13 -3.74 -6.16
C CYS A 38 15.88 -4.11 -6.95
N LEU A 39 16.03 -5.12 -7.80
CA LEU A 39 14.92 -5.65 -8.57
C LEU A 39 14.16 -6.68 -7.73
N ASP A 40 12.91 -6.91 -8.08
CA ASP A 40 12.13 -7.98 -7.46
C ASP A 40 12.64 -9.36 -7.92
N LEU A 41 12.34 -10.39 -7.13
CA LEU A 41 12.50 -11.76 -7.63
C LEU A 41 11.55 -11.99 -8.82
N PRO A 42 11.94 -12.84 -9.79
CA PRO A 42 10.99 -13.33 -10.79
C PRO A 42 9.72 -13.88 -10.14
N GLU A 43 8.57 -13.60 -10.76
CA GLU A 43 7.26 -13.92 -10.20
C GLU A 43 7.08 -15.42 -10.02
N GLU A 44 7.63 -16.23 -10.91
CA GLU A 44 7.60 -17.70 -10.87
C GLU A 44 8.28 -18.25 -9.61
N ILE A 45 9.37 -17.60 -9.16
CA ILE A 45 10.07 -18.01 -7.95
C ILE A 45 9.25 -17.63 -6.71
N LEU A 46 8.64 -16.45 -6.71
CA LEU A 46 7.76 -16.01 -5.63
C LEU A 46 6.52 -16.90 -5.52
N GLU A 47 5.92 -17.28 -6.66
CA GLU A 47 4.83 -18.25 -6.76
C GLU A 47 5.22 -19.59 -6.17
N GLN A 48 6.41 -20.11 -6.51
CA GLN A 48 6.88 -21.38 -6.00
C GLN A 48 7.13 -21.32 -4.47
N MET A 49 7.76 -20.25 -3.98
CA MET A 49 7.98 -20.03 -2.54
C MET A 49 6.66 -19.93 -1.78
N PHE A 50 5.74 -19.10 -2.28
CA PHE A 50 4.41 -18.92 -1.70
C PHE A 50 3.60 -20.22 -1.73
N GLY A 51 3.62 -20.92 -2.86
CA GLY A 51 2.96 -22.21 -3.07
C GLY A 51 3.33 -23.19 -1.96
N ARG A 52 4.62 -23.34 -1.66
CA ARG A 52 5.13 -24.21 -0.58
C ARG A 52 4.65 -23.83 0.82
N LEU A 53 4.47 -22.54 1.10
CA LEU A 53 3.96 -22.05 2.38
C LEU A 53 2.42 -22.15 2.49
N SER A 54 1.73 -22.04 1.36
CA SER A 54 0.27 -22.01 1.26
C SER A 54 -0.39 -23.40 1.13
N VAL A 55 0.41 -24.47 0.98
CA VAL A 55 -0.10 -25.84 0.82
C VAL A 55 -1.02 -26.19 1.99
N GLY A 56 -2.26 -26.57 1.68
CA GLY A 56 -3.29 -26.93 2.67
C GLY A 56 -4.12 -25.76 3.20
N VAL A 57 -3.75 -24.50 2.97
CA VAL A 57 -4.47 -23.31 3.48
C VAL A 57 -5.28 -22.61 2.39
N LEU A 58 -4.84 -22.66 1.13
CA LEU A 58 -5.42 -21.85 0.04
C LEU A 58 -6.10 -22.65 -1.09
N SER A 59 -6.08 -23.98 -1.05
CA SER A 59 -6.78 -24.81 -2.06
C SER A 59 -8.29 -24.53 -2.12
N ALA A 60 -8.89 -24.04 -1.03
CA ALA A 60 -10.31 -23.67 -0.97
C ALA A 60 -10.67 -22.32 -1.64
N PHE A 61 -9.68 -21.48 -1.98
CA PHE A 61 -9.93 -20.10 -2.48
C PHE A 61 -9.63 -19.90 -3.97
N HIS A 62 -9.01 -20.86 -4.66
CA HIS A 62 -8.68 -20.69 -6.07
C HIS A 62 -9.92 -20.51 -6.98
N HIS A 63 -11.06 -21.11 -6.64
CA HIS A 63 -12.30 -20.95 -7.42
C HIS A 63 -13.11 -19.68 -7.08
N THR A 64 -12.83 -19.02 -5.95
CA THR A 64 -13.43 -17.72 -5.58
C THR A 64 -12.56 -16.52 -5.95
N LEU A 65 -11.32 -16.77 -6.37
CA LEU A 65 -10.35 -15.78 -6.85
C LEU A 65 -10.40 -15.51 -8.35
N GLN A 66 -11.41 -16.02 -9.07
CA GLN A 66 -11.83 -15.34 -10.30
C GLN A 66 -12.44 -13.99 -9.88
N LEU A 67 -11.55 -13.04 -9.58
CA LEU A 67 -11.87 -11.63 -9.49
C LEU A 67 -12.29 -11.23 -10.90
N ALA A 68 -13.54 -11.54 -11.27
CA ALA A 68 -14.29 -10.62 -12.10
C ALA A 68 -14.01 -9.24 -11.48
N PRO A 69 -13.55 -8.26 -12.27
CA PRO A 69 -13.21 -6.94 -11.75
C PRO A 69 -14.33 -6.55 -10.80
N PRO A 70 -14.04 -6.12 -9.54
CA PRO A 70 -15.11 -5.62 -8.70
C PRO A 70 -15.69 -4.48 -9.50
N GLU A 71 -16.82 -4.77 -10.14
CA GLU A 71 -17.63 -3.77 -10.79
C GLU A 71 -17.83 -2.80 -9.65
N ARG A 72 -17.25 -1.60 -9.78
CA ARG A 72 -17.07 -0.62 -8.70
C ARG A 72 -18.42 0.02 -8.42
N HIS A 73 -19.39 -0.83 -8.16
CA HIS A 73 -20.74 -0.57 -7.82
C HIS A 73 -20.71 -0.15 -6.37
N ASN A 74 -21.46 0.89 -6.05
CA ASN A 74 -21.69 1.32 -4.69
C ASN A 74 -22.54 0.24 -4.00
N LEU A 75 -21.91 -0.90 -3.68
CA LEU A 75 -22.53 -2.02 -3.01
C LEU A 75 -22.91 -1.55 -1.62
N THR A 76 -24.20 -1.52 -1.37
CA THR A 76 -24.81 -1.18 -0.10
C THR A 76 -25.51 -2.42 0.45
N CYS A 77 -25.85 -2.36 1.74
CA CYS A 77 -26.68 -3.38 2.38
C CYS A 77 -27.99 -3.65 1.60
N GLN A 78 -28.63 -2.58 1.09
CA GLN A 78 -29.88 -2.69 0.32
C GLN A 78 -29.68 -3.36 -1.04
N SER A 79 -28.59 -3.04 -1.76
CA SER A 79 -28.33 -3.68 -3.05
C SER A 79 -28.04 -5.17 -2.89
N ALA A 80 -27.34 -5.57 -1.82
CA ALA A 80 -27.11 -6.99 -1.53
C ALA A 80 -28.43 -7.76 -1.32
N SER A 81 -29.35 -7.16 -0.56
CA SER A 81 -30.67 -7.73 -0.29
C SER A 81 -31.50 -7.95 -1.57
N ARG A 82 -31.41 -7.03 -2.54
CA ARG A 82 -32.08 -7.16 -3.86
C ARG A 82 -31.42 -8.21 -4.73
N LEU A 83 -30.08 -8.21 -4.80
CA LEU A 83 -29.31 -9.19 -5.58
C LEU A 83 -29.60 -10.62 -5.14
N ALA A 84 -29.78 -10.85 -3.83
CA ALA A 84 -30.15 -12.15 -3.28
C ALA A 84 -31.51 -12.68 -3.79
N ARG A 85 -32.44 -11.79 -4.19
CA ARG A 85 -33.80 -12.15 -4.62
C ARG A 85 -33.92 -12.35 -6.13
N ASP A 86 -33.23 -11.53 -6.92
CA ASP A 86 -33.52 -11.39 -8.35
C ASP A 86 -32.67 -12.28 -9.26
N LYS A 87 -31.58 -12.89 -8.76
CA LYS A 87 -30.63 -13.64 -9.59
C LYS A 87 -30.43 -15.08 -9.13
N PRO A 88 -30.71 -16.10 -9.98
CA PRO A 88 -30.58 -17.52 -9.63
C PRO A 88 -29.13 -18.02 -9.50
N ARG A 89 -28.12 -17.20 -9.84
CA ARG A 89 -26.69 -17.50 -9.69
C ARG A 89 -25.97 -16.53 -8.77
N THR A 90 -26.67 -16.03 -7.76
CA THR A 90 -26.09 -15.08 -6.81
C THR A 90 -25.02 -15.75 -5.96
N PRO A 91 -23.80 -15.19 -5.91
CA PRO A 91 -22.74 -15.68 -5.04
C PRO A 91 -23.14 -15.71 -3.55
N VAL A 92 -22.60 -16.68 -2.80
CA VAL A 92 -22.92 -16.90 -1.37
C VAL A 92 -22.73 -15.66 -0.50
N ASN A 93 -21.76 -14.80 -0.83
CA ASN A 93 -21.49 -13.57 -0.08
C ASN A 93 -22.64 -12.56 -0.11
N PHE A 94 -23.53 -12.62 -1.10
CA PHE A 94 -24.75 -11.80 -1.14
C PHE A 94 -25.98 -12.52 -0.58
N LEU A 95 -25.97 -13.87 -0.52
CA LEU A 95 -27.05 -14.67 0.07
C LEU A 95 -26.96 -14.79 1.60
N SER A 96 -25.82 -14.44 2.19
CA SER A 96 -25.62 -14.43 3.64
C SER A 96 -26.52 -13.42 4.34
N LEU A 97 -26.95 -13.75 5.58
CA LEU A 97 -27.61 -12.80 6.49
C LEU A 97 -26.73 -11.58 6.81
N SER A 98 -25.40 -11.74 6.72
CA SER A 98 -24.41 -10.68 6.90
C SER A 98 -23.60 -10.55 5.62
N PRO A 99 -24.15 -9.92 4.56
CA PRO A 99 -23.53 -9.94 3.25
C PRO A 99 -22.23 -9.13 3.23
N TRP A 100 -21.29 -9.55 2.37
CA TRP A 100 -19.99 -8.91 2.24
C TRP A 100 -19.57 -8.74 0.78
N ALA A 101 -18.66 -7.81 0.57
CA ALA A 101 -17.94 -7.63 -0.69
C ALA A 101 -16.44 -7.61 -0.41
N TYR A 102 -15.63 -7.69 -1.47
CA TYR A 102 -14.18 -7.66 -1.35
C TYR A 102 -13.62 -6.33 -1.85
N ARG A 103 -12.62 -5.82 -1.14
CA ARG A 103 -11.70 -4.78 -1.61
C ARG A 103 -10.33 -5.39 -1.82
N ILE A 104 -9.62 -4.96 -2.84
CA ILE A 104 -8.28 -5.46 -3.11
C ILE A 104 -7.27 -4.51 -2.46
N SER A 105 -6.50 -5.03 -1.51
CA SER A 105 -5.35 -4.30 -0.97
C SER A 105 -4.12 -4.56 -1.85
N HIS A 106 -3.43 -3.48 -2.23
CA HIS A 106 -2.20 -3.55 -3.01
C HIS A 106 -1.02 -3.11 -2.13
N ASP A 107 -0.01 -3.97 -2.04
CA ASP A 107 1.25 -3.68 -1.37
C ASP A 107 2.44 -4.14 -2.24
N PRO A 108 3.27 -3.23 -2.78
CA PRO A 108 4.42 -3.60 -3.59
C PRO A 108 5.53 -4.29 -2.79
N ALA A 109 5.55 -4.17 -1.47
CA ALA A 109 6.54 -4.84 -0.62
C ALA A 109 6.12 -6.27 -0.25
N ARG A 110 5.07 -6.82 -0.88
CA ARG A 110 4.48 -8.11 -0.53
C ARG A 110 4.25 -8.99 -1.76
N TYR A 111 4.28 -10.30 -1.55
CA TYR A 111 3.75 -11.30 -2.47
C TYR A 111 2.74 -12.22 -1.74
N PRO A 112 1.51 -12.41 -2.28
CA PRO A 112 0.97 -11.75 -3.46
C PRO A 112 0.78 -10.24 -3.23
N ARG A 113 0.97 -9.45 -4.30
CA ARG A 113 0.86 -7.98 -4.29
C ARG A 113 -0.56 -7.54 -3.96
N TYR A 114 -1.51 -8.23 -4.56
CA TYR A 114 -2.94 -8.00 -4.44
C TYR A 114 -3.53 -9.02 -3.48
N LEU A 115 -4.28 -8.54 -2.50
CA LEU A 115 -4.85 -9.39 -1.47
C LEU A 115 -6.29 -8.95 -1.21
N PRO A 116 -7.30 -9.80 -1.49
CA PRO A 116 -8.69 -9.47 -1.28
C PRO A 116 -9.06 -9.52 0.20
N GLU A 117 -9.67 -8.45 0.68
CA GLU A 117 -10.14 -8.30 2.05
C GLU A 117 -11.66 -8.09 2.02
N ALA A 118 -12.39 -8.92 2.75
CA ALA A 118 -13.84 -8.80 2.89
C ALA A 118 -14.19 -7.60 3.78
N TYR A 119 -15.28 -6.93 3.42
CA TYR A 119 -15.93 -5.93 4.27
C TYR A 119 -17.44 -6.14 4.27
N CYS A 120 -18.06 -5.96 5.43
CA CYS A 120 -19.49 -6.17 5.58
C CYS A 120 -20.27 -5.01 4.95
N LEU A 121 -21.33 -5.34 4.21
CA LEU A 121 -22.17 -4.34 3.55
C LEU A 121 -23.21 -3.74 4.50
N CYS A 122 -23.61 -4.51 5.52
CA CYS A 122 -24.57 -4.12 6.56
C CYS A 122 -23.88 -3.90 7.91
N LYS A 123 -24.50 -3.13 8.81
CA LYS A 123 -24.08 -2.98 10.21
C LYS A 123 -24.73 -4.06 11.09
N GLY A 124 -26.03 -4.27 10.92
CA GLY A 124 -26.82 -5.37 11.46
C GLY A 124 -26.86 -6.56 10.50
N CYS A 125 -27.87 -7.41 10.60
CA CYS A 125 -28.06 -8.57 9.71
C CYS A 125 -29.44 -8.56 9.06
N LEU A 126 -29.53 -9.12 7.85
CA LEU A 126 -30.75 -9.24 7.05
C LEU A 126 -31.65 -10.36 7.56
N SER A 127 -32.23 -10.19 8.75
CA SER A 127 -33.09 -11.20 9.39
C SER A 127 -34.58 -10.85 9.35
N GLY A 128 -34.96 -9.72 8.74
CA GLY A 128 -36.35 -9.32 8.58
C GLY A 128 -37.11 -10.19 7.56
N PRO A 129 -38.46 -10.25 7.62
CA PRO A 129 -39.27 -11.07 6.72
C PRO A 129 -39.10 -10.68 5.24
N ASN A 130 -38.80 -9.42 4.94
CA ASN A 130 -38.49 -8.96 3.59
C ASN A 130 -36.99 -8.72 3.37
N GLY A 131 -36.13 -9.30 4.21
CA GLY A 131 -34.69 -9.07 4.18
C GLY A 131 -34.31 -7.70 4.74
N GLU A 132 -35.09 -7.14 5.66
CA GLU A 132 -34.72 -5.92 6.37
C GLU A 132 -33.58 -6.17 7.36
N GLU A 133 -32.76 -5.14 7.55
CA GLU A 133 -31.66 -5.15 8.51
C GLU A 133 -32.19 -5.02 9.95
N SER A 134 -31.79 -5.95 10.81
CA SER A 134 -32.16 -5.98 12.23
C SER A 134 -31.08 -5.36 13.10
N GLU A 135 -31.48 -4.44 13.98
CA GLU A 135 -30.64 -3.82 15.00
C GLU A 135 -30.40 -4.71 16.24
N ARG A 136 -30.87 -5.97 16.24
CA ARG A 136 -30.60 -6.93 17.33
C ARG A 136 -29.30 -7.71 17.12
N PHE A 137 -28.81 -7.71 15.89
CA PHE A 137 -27.61 -8.41 15.49
C PHE A 137 -26.59 -7.44 14.91
N ARG A 138 -25.36 -7.90 14.74
CA ARG A 138 -24.27 -7.17 14.11
C ARG A 138 -23.58 -8.05 13.08
N SER A 139 -23.40 -7.51 11.89
CA SER A 139 -22.48 -8.08 10.90
C SER A 139 -21.04 -7.82 11.35
N THR A 140 -20.27 -8.88 11.55
CA THR A 140 -18.88 -8.82 12.04
C THR A 140 -17.96 -9.56 11.07
N PRO A 141 -16.82 -8.96 10.67
CA PRO A 141 -15.86 -9.63 9.79
C PRO A 141 -15.24 -10.84 10.49
N VAL A 142 -15.08 -11.93 9.74
CA VAL A 142 -14.38 -13.15 10.17
C VAL A 142 -12.97 -13.10 9.63
N PHE A 143 -11.99 -13.16 10.53
CA PHE A 143 -10.57 -13.08 10.19
C PHE A 143 -9.91 -14.46 10.14
N MET A 144 -8.99 -14.62 9.20
CA MET A 144 -8.15 -15.81 9.09
C MET A 144 -6.68 -15.40 8.91
N PRO A 145 -5.73 -16.09 9.58
CA PRO A 145 -4.31 -15.90 9.31
C PRO A 145 -3.98 -16.37 7.89
N THR A 146 -3.29 -15.52 7.13
CA THR A 146 -2.85 -15.80 5.77
C THR A 146 -1.36 -15.55 5.65
N VAL A 147 -0.64 -16.53 5.11
CA VAL A 147 0.79 -16.41 4.85
C VAL A 147 1.04 -15.48 3.67
N ILE A 148 2.12 -14.71 3.74
CA ILE A 148 2.59 -13.81 2.69
C ILE A 148 4.13 -13.87 2.66
N LEU A 149 4.73 -13.49 1.53
CA LEU A 149 6.15 -13.20 1.45
C LEU A 149 6.34 -11.68 1.52
N ARG A 150 7.12 -11.22 2.48
CA ARG A 150 7.42 -9.80 2.66
C ARG A 150 8.82 -9.48 2.18
N ARG A 151 8.92 -8.44 1.37
CA ARG A 151 10.19 -7.89 0.88
C ARG A 151 10.99 -7.39 2.08
N THR A 152 12.22 -7.85 2.17
CA THR A 152 13.19 -7.37 3.15
C THR A 152 13.96 -6.16 2.61
N GLY A 153 14.63 -5.42 3.50
CA GLY A 153 15.55 -4.36 3.11
C GLY A 153 16.87 -4.86 2.51
N SER A 154 17.15 -6.17 2.56
CA SER A 154 18.40 -6.73 2.02
C SER A 154 18.32 -6.99 0.53
N CYS A 155 19.48 -6.85 -0.12
CA CYS A 155 19.64 -7.03 -1.56
C CYS A 155 20.75 -8.05 -1.81
N VAL A 156 20.42 -9.16 -2.45
CA VAL A 156 21.35 -10.25 -2.75
C VAL A 156 21.40 -10.41 -4.26
N GLY A 157 22.59 -10.27 -4.85
CA GLY A 157 22.75 -10.37 -6.31
C GLY A 157 21.94 -9.34 -7.11
N GLY A 158 21.67 -8.16 -6.52
CA GLY A 158 20.85 -7.12 -7.16
C GLY A 158 19.33 -7.34 -7.07
N ARG A 159 18.88 -8.34 -6.32
CA ARG A 159 17.45 -8.61 -6.09
C ARG A 159 17.08 -8.52 -4.61
N HIS A 160 15.85 -8.11 -4.33
CA HIS A 160 15.31 -8.10 -2.98
C HIS A 160 15.20 -9.50 -2.40
N SER A 161 15.55 -9.69 -1.13
CA SER A 161 15.24 -10.94 -0.42
C SER A 161 13.82 -10.88 0.15
N TYR A 162 13.19 -12.04 0.34
CA TYR A 162 11.83 -12.17 0.87
C TYR A 162 11.80 -13.11 2.05
N THR A 163 10.95 -12.81 3.05
CA THR A 163 10.73 -13.64 4.23
C THR A 163 9.25 -13.93 4.41
N GLU A 164 8.94 -15.10 4.97
CA GLU A 164 7.59 -15.45 5.39
C GLU A 164 7.07 -14.48 6.46
N SER A 165 5.79 -14.11 6.36
CA SER A 165 5.06 -13.33 7.35
C SER A 165 3.59 -13.74 7.33
N TYR A 166 2.89 -13.58 8.45
CA TYR A 166 1.45 -13.82 8.54
C TYR A 166 0.70 -12.51 8.70
N VAL A 167 -0.42 -12.38 7.98
CA VAL A 167 -1.34 -11.25 8.10
C VAL A 167 -2.75 -11.77 8.38
N SER A 168 -3.51 -11.02 9.17
CA SER A 168 -4.91 -11.31 9.44
C SER A 168 -5.78 -10.64 8.37
N ILE A 169 -6.54 -11.44 7.63
CA ILE A 169 -7.42 -10.94 6.56
C ILE A 169 -8.86 -11.32 6.86
N ALA A 170 -9.77 -10.36 6.68
CA ALA A 170 -11.20 -10.67 6.70
C ALA A 170 -11.56 -11.49 5.45
N VAL A 171 -12.08 -12.70 5.63
CA VAL A 171 -12.47 -13.59 4.53
C VAL A 171 -13.97 -13.61 4.26
N GLY A 172 -14.76 -13.07 5.19
CA GLY A 172 -16.19 -12.90 5.04
C GLY A 172 -16.78 -12.17 6.23
N CYS A 173 -18.10 -12.15 6.32
CA CYS A 173 -18.82 -11.61 7.46
C CYS A 173 -19.78 -12.64 8.04
N THR A 174 -19.93 -12.60 9.36
CA THR A 174 -20.88 -13.43 10.11
C THR A 174 -21.84 -12.56 10.91
N CYS A 175 -22.98 -13.13 11.28
CA CYS A 175 -24.01 -12.47 12.07
C CYS A 175 -23.93 -12.89 13.53
N VAL A 176 -23.74 -11.93 14.44
CA VAL A 176 -23.65 -12.18 15.88
C VAL A 176 -24.71 -11.38 16.65
N PRO A 177 -25.25 -11.88 17.77
CA PRO A 177 -26.16 -11.12 18.62
C PRO A 177 -25.45 -9.92 19.25
N LEU A 178 -26.15 -8.80 19.38
CA LEU A 178 -25.63 -7.65 20.12
C LEU A 178 -25.73 -7.90 21.63
N LEU A 179 -24.57 -7.98 22.28
CA LEU A 179 -24.50 -8.05 23.74
C LEU A 179 -24.92 -6.71 24.35
N GLU A 180 -25.66 -6.72 25.45
CA GLU A 180 -26.24 -5.51 26.06
C GLU A 180 -25.21 -4.41 26.39
N LYS A 181 -23.95 -4.80 26.68
CA LYS A 181 -22.83 -3.90 26.94
C LYS A 181 -22.51 -3.00 25.74
N ASP A 182 -22.69 -3.49 24.51
CA ASP A 182 -22.45 -2.73 23.28
C ASP A 182 -23.53 -1.69 22.99
N ARG A 183 -24.77 -1.94 23.44
CA ARG A 183 -25.90 -1.01 23.27
C ARG A 183 -25.70 0.27 24.08
N LYS A 184 -25.06 0.18 25.25
CA LYS A 184 -24.73 1.34 26.09
C LYS A 184 -23.60 2.18 25.48
N THR A 185 -22.58 1.56 24.91
CA THR A 185 -21.46 2.26 24.25
C THR A 185 -21.89 3.02 22.99
N GLN A 186 -22.87 2.52 22.24
CA GLN A 186 -23.44 3.26 21.10
C GLN A 186 -24.33 4.43 21.51
N LYS A 187 -25.14 4.28 22.57
CA LYS A 187 -25.97 5.38 23.12
C LYS A 187 -25.15 6.47 23.83
N GLY A 188 -23.94 6.14 24.31
CA GLY A 188 -23.06 7.05 25.05
C GLY A 188 -22.10 7.90 24.21
N LYS A 189 -22.10 7.80 22.87
CA LYS A 189 -21.31 8.71 22.01
C LYS A 189 -22.19 9.88 21.55
N PRO A 190 -22.11 11.06 22.20
CA PRO A 190 -22.72 12.25 21.64
C PRO A 190 -22.02 12.61 20.32
N SER A 191 -22.81 12.89 19.29
CA SER A 191 -22.35 13.44 18.02
C SER A 191 -21.53 14.71 18.30
N VAL A 192 -20.22 14.64 18.14
CA VAL A 192 -19.33 15.80 18.20
C VAL A 192 -19.80 16.78 17.13
N LYS A 193 -20.50 17.84 17.55
CA LYS A 193 -20.82 18.97 16.68
C LYS A 193 -19.50 19.59 16.26
N ARG A 194 -19.27 19.62 14.95
CA ARG A 194 -18.14 20.30 14.30
C ARG A 194 -18.28 21.80 14.59
N VAL A 195 -17.56 22.32 15.58
CA VAL A 195 -17.45 23.76 15.83
C VAL A 195 -16.69 24.37 14.66
N SER A 196 -17.34 25.31 13.96
CA SER A 196 -16.72 26.15 12.94
C SER A 196 -15.68 27.04 13.62
N SER A 197 -14.41 26.88 13.24
CA SER A 197 -13.32 27.76 13.67
C SER A 197 -13.45 29.09 12.93
N LYS A 198 -13.93 30.13 13.62
CA LYS A 198 -13.75 31.52 13.20
C LYS A 198 -12.28 31.89 13.42
N ASN A 199 -11.50 31.97 12.34
CA ASN A 199 -10.25 32.71 12.36
C ASN A 199 -10.51 34.13 11.84
N SER A 200 -10.45 35.09 12.76
CA SER A 200 -10.23 36.50 12.47
C SER A 200 -8.81 36.68 11.95
N SER A 201 -8.64 37.04 10.69
CA SER A 201 -7.42 37.69 10.22
C SER A 201 -7.76 39.15 9.92
N THR A 202 -7.44 40.00 10.89
CA THR A 202 -7.15 41.42 10.70
C THR A 202 -6.14 41.57 9.56
N PHE A 203 -6.56 42.17 8.45
CA PHE A 203 -5.64 42.76 7.47
C PHE A 203 -6.03 44.23 7.29
N ARG A 204 -5.17 45.08 7.83
CA ARG A 204 -5.20 46.54 7.75
C ARG A 204 -4.59 46.92 6.40
N LYS A 205 -5.33 47.61 5.53
CA LYS A 205 -4.77 48.57 4.56
C LYS A 205 -5.86 49.37 3.84
N ASN A 206 -5.70 50.69 3.95
CA ASN A 206 -6.33 51.84 3.30
C ASN A 206 -7.81 52.08 3.56
#